data_AF-A0A7K8W3M2-F1
#
_entry.id   AF-A0A7K8W3M2-F1
#
_cell.length_a   1.000
_cell.length_b   1.000
_cell.length_c   1.000
_cell.angle_alpha   90.00
_cell.angle_beta   90.00
_cell.angle_gamma   90.00
#
_symmetry.space_group_name_H-M   'P 1'
#
loop_
_entity.id
_entity.type
_entity.pdbx_description
1 polymer ?
#
loop_
_entity_poly.entity_id
_entity_poly.type
_entity_poly.pdbx_seq_one_letter_code
_entity_poly.pdbx_strand_id
1 'polypeptide(L)'
;KMSLMDINKMFSMLQPRDDEEEEDGGDSEELMRAVSEDDHDTLDRLLRQDRYRRLMERRSGWGVPSTPLRLAAARGHVRSLRLPAWAAGSAACSGPLYLAAAYGHLECFRMLLLHGAEPNYNCADESVVAQVKEPKTLLETCLRHGGRGDFIRLLIDFGANVYLPGIPADGAAPRGEGLELLLQARAHPKSLLSQSRLALRRLLKRPGLLPTLGELEIPTVLAKYLQYQ
;
A
#
# COMPACT_ATOMS: atom_id res chain seq x y z
N LYS A 1 9.89 20.90 4.96
CA LYS A 1 10.00 20.28 3.61
C LYS A 1 10.85 19.02 3.74
N MET A 2 10.24 17.84 3.66
CA MET A 2 11.01 16.61 3.48
C MET A 2 11.22 16.50 1.97
N SER A 3 12.47 16.53 1.54
CA SER A 3 12.78 16.63 0.12
C SER A 3 12.75 15.24 -0.51
N LEU A 4 12.59 15.17 -1.83
CA LEU A 4 12.82 13.95 -2.61
C LEU A 4 14.17 13.28 -2.25
N MET A 5 15.13 14.04 -1.71
CA MET A 5 16.43 13.54 -1.27
C MET A 5 16.34 12.62 -0.05
N ASP A 6 15.36 12.76 0.85
CA ASP A 6 15.28 11.91 2.05
C ASP A 6 14.87 10.47 1.70
N ILE A 7 14.09 10.32 0.64
CA ILE A 7 13.69 9.03 0.06
C ILE A 7 14.83 8.46 -0.78
N ASN A 8 15.48 9.27 -1.62
CA ASN A 8 16.68 8.84 -2.34
C ASN A 8 17.82 8.45 -1.39
N LYS A 9 17.88 9.03 -0.19
CA LYS A 9 18.87 8.70 0.85
C LYS A 9 18.53 7.41 1.59
N MET A 10 17.24 7.09 1.78
CA MET A 10 16.80 5.74 2.18
C MET A 10 17.21 4.69 1.15
N PHE A 11 17.09 5.02 -0.15
CA PHE A 11 17.50 4.14 -1.23
C PHE A 11 19.02 4.07 -1.45
N SER A 12 19.78 5.12 -1.12
CA SER A 12 21.24 5.14 -1.26
C SER A 12 21.99 4.35 -0.18
N MET A 13 21.32 3.99 0.92
CA MET A 13 21.90 3.18 2.00
C MET A 13 21.84 1.65 1.72
N LEU A 14 21.28 1.24 0.58
CA LEU A 14 21.12 -0.16 0.14
C LEU A 14 22.12 -0.53 -0.98
N GLN A 15 23.43 -0.22 -0.82
CA GLN A 15 24.41 -0.49 -1.87
C GLN A 15 24.62 -2.01 -2.15
N PRO A 16 24.76 -2.46 -3.42
CA PRO A 16 24.81 -3.88 -3.79
C PRO A 16 26.20 -4.52 -3.64
N ARG A 17 26.22 -5.86 -3.65
CA ARG A 17 27.36 -6.70 -4.06
C ARG A 17 27.09 -7.16 -5.50
N ASP A 18 28.10 -7.04 -6.35
CA ASP A 18 28.02 -7.06 -7.83
C ASP A 18 27.92 -8.46 -8.47
N ASP A 19 27.08 -9.36 -7.95
CA ASP A 19 26.99 -10.71 -8.50
C ASP A 19 25.52 -11.13 -8.69
N GLU A 20 25.19 -11.61 -9.90
CA GLU A 20 23.90 -12.17 -10.37
C GLU A 20 23.01 -11.28 -11.27
N GLU A 21 23.56 -10.84 -12.41
CA GLU A 21 22.78 -10.56 -13.62
C GLU A 21 23.17 -11.59 -14.69
N GLU A 22 22.24 -12.42 -15.18
CA GLU A 22 22.18 -13.00 -16.55
C GLU A 22 21.24 -14.23 -16.59
N GLU A 23 19.96 -14.01 -16.95
CA GLU A 23 19.06 -14.95 -17.67
C GLU A 23 17.60 -14.43 -17.73
N ASP A 24 17.24 -13.49 -16.84
CA ASP A 24 15.84 -13.14 -16.53
C ASP A 24 15.33 -11.82 -17.16
N GLY A 25 16.11 -11.21 -18.06
CA GLY A 25 15.81 -9.88 -18.60
C GLY A 25 14.49 -9.80 -19.40
N GLY A 26 14.17 -10.83 -20.19
CA GLY A 26 13.01 -10.81 -21.09
C GLY A 26 11.66 -10.91 -20.37
N ASP A 27 11.52 -11.82 -19.40
CA ASP A 27 10.26 -12.02 -18.66
C ASP A 27 9.94 -10.81 -17.77
N SER A 28 10.97 -10.23 -17.13
CA SER A 28 10.84 -9.00 -16.34
C SER A 28 10.40 -7.82 -17.21
N GLU A 29 11.02 -7.67 -18.39
CA GLU A 29 10.66 -6.61 -19.35
C GLU A 29 9.23 -6.78 -19.88
N GLU A 30 8.81 -8.00 -20.23
CA GLU A 30 7.46 -8.28 -20.69
C GLU A 30 6.41 -7.92 -19.62
N LEU A 31 6.65 -8.32 -18.37
CA LEU A 31 5.77 -7.99 -17.24
C LEU A 31 5.70 -6.48 -17.00
N MET A 32 6.84 -5.81 -17.01
CA MET A 32 6.92 -4.37 -16.79
C MET A 32 6.29 -3.57 -17.92
N ARG A 33 6.38 -4.04 -19.17
CA ARG A 33 5.70 -3.44 -20.33
C ARG A 33 4.19 -3.56 -20.22
N ALA A 34 3.67 -4.75 -19.90
CA ALA A 34 2.23 -4.95 -19.72
C ALA A 34 1.66 -4.02 -18.63
N VAL A 35 2.37 -3.84 -17.52
CA VAL A 35 2.00 -2.86 -16.49
C VAL A 35 2.13 -1.43 -17.00
N SER A 36 3.23 -1.10 -17.69
CA SER A 36 3.47 0.23 -18.24
C SER A 36 2.28 0.70 -19.11
N GLU A 37 1.73 -0.21 -19.92
CA GLU A 37 0.64 0.02 -20.88
C GLU A 37 -0.77 -0.09 -20.28
N ASP A 38 -0.91 -0.43 -18.98
CA ASP A 38 -2.18 -0.82 -18.33
C ASP A 38 -2.93 -1.96 -19.07
N ASP A 39 -2.17 -2.84 -19.74
CA ASP A 39 -2.70 -4.03 -20.40
C ASP A 39 -2.99 -5.12 -19.37
N HIS A 40 -4.12 -4.95 -18.67
CA HIS A 40 -4.58 -5.86 -17.63
C HIS A 40 -4.88 -7.29 -18.14
N ASP A 41 -5.19 -7.47 -19.42
CA ASP A 41 -5.51 -8.78 -20.01
C ASP A 41 -4.22 -9.59 -20.20
N THR A 42 -3.19 -8.96 -20.78
CA THR A 42 -1.86 -9.54 -20.86
C THR A 42 -1.31 -9.76 -19.46
N LEU A 43 -1.44 -8.78 -18.56
CA LEU A 43 -0.97 -8.90 -17.19
C LEU A 43 -1.62 -10.09 -16.45
N ASP A 44 -2.93 -10.30 -16.56
CA ASP A 44 -3.60 -11.46 -15.95
C ASP A 44 -3.06 -12.79 -16.51
N ARG A 45 -2.88 -12.87 -17.83
CA ARG A 45 -2.30 -14.05 -18.50
C ARG A 45 -0.86 -14.34 -18.04
N LEU A 46 -0.05 -13.31 -17.83
CA LEU A 46 1.32 -13.45 -17.32
C LEU A 46 1.29 -13.92 -15.85
N LEU A 47 0.50 -13.28 -15.00
CA LEU A 47 0.43 -13.57 -13.55
C LEU A 47 -0.23 -14.92 -13.20
N ARG A 48 -0.86 -15.59 -14.17
CA ARG A 48 -1.29 -16.99 -14.06
C ARG A 48 -0.13 -17.99 -14.13
N GLN A 49 1.00 -17.61 -14.71
CA GLN A 49 2.15 -18.48 -14.88
C GLN A 49 3.11 -18.30 -13.70
N ASP A 50 3.56 -19.40 -13.10
CA ASP A 50 4.38 -19.36 -11.87
C ASP A 50 5.70 -18.61 -12.04
N ARG A 51 6.27 -18.56 -13.26
CA ARG A 51 7.51 -17.83 -13.53
C ARG A 51 7.37 -16.33 -13.25
N TYR A 52 6.28 -15.69 -13.69
CA TYR A 52 6.04 -14.27 -13.40
C TYR A 52 5.60 -14.04 -11.95
N ARG A 53 4.95 -15.02 -11.29
CA ARG A 53 4.67 -14.90 -9.85
C ARG A 53 5.95 -14.84 -9.03
N ARG A 54 6.93 -15.68 -9.35
CA ARG A 54 8.26 -15.64 -8.71
C ARG A 54 8.96 -14.29 -8.91
N LEU A 55 8.74 -13.63 -10.04
CA LEU A 55 9.26 -12.27 -10.28
C LEU A 55 8.63 -11.21 -9.38
N MET A 56 7.37 -11.35 -9.00
CA MET A 56 6.74 -10.45 -8.02
C MET A 56 7.33 -10.60 -6.61
N GLU A 57 7.80 -11.80 -6.28
CA GLU A 57 8.32 -12.15 -4.96
C GLU A 57 9.84 -11.95 -4.86
N ARG A 58 10.54 -11.84 -6.00
CA ARG A 58 11.98 -11.54 -6.03
C ARG A 58 12.25 -10.15 -5.50
N ARG A 59 13.12 -10.10 -4.50
CA ARG A 59 13.79 -8.86 -4.08
C ARG A 59 14.84 -8.56 -5.15
N SER A 60 14.82 -7.38 -5.76
CA SER A 60 15.88 -6.94 -6.67
C SER A 60 17.22 -6.88 -5.93
N GLY A 61 18.35 -6.88 -6.65
CA GLY A 61 19.71 -6.73 -6.07
C GLY A 61 19.91 -5.48 -5.21
N TRP A 62 18.99 -4.52 -5.29
CA TRP A 62 18.90 -3.31 -4.46
C TRP A 62 18.16 -3.52 -3.12
N GLY A 63 17.71 -4.73 -2.80
CA GLY A 63 16.86 -5.02 -1.63
C GLY A 63 15.46 -4.39 -1.68
N VAL A 64 15.17 -3.55 -2.69
CA VAL A 64 13.86 -2.95 -2.95
C VAL A 64 13.27 -3.67 -4.13
N PRO A 65 12.07 -4.26 -4.04
CA PRO A 65 11.50 -4.96 -5.17
C PRO A 65 11.11 -3.94 -6.26
N SER A 66 11.66 -4.06 -7.48
CA SER A 66 11.22 -3.33 -8.67
C SER A 66 9.87 -3.90 -9.08
N THR A 67 8.88 -3.62 -8.26
CA THR A 67 7.60 -4.30 -8.32
C THR A 67 6.75 -3.62 -9.37
N PRO A 68 6.19 -4.37 -10.33
CA PRO A 68 5.21 -3.81 -11.25
C PRO A 68 4.03 -3.16 -10.49
N LEU A 69 3.73 -3.63 -9.28
CA LEU A 69 2.77 -3.00 -8.35
C LEU A 69 3.09 -1.52 -8.04
N ARG A 70 4.37 -1.16 -7.84
CA ARG A 70 4.78 0.25 -7.63
C ARG A 70 4.57 1.09 -8.88
N LEU A 71 4.87 0.54 -10.05
CA LEU A 71 4.68 1.23 -11.33
C LEU A 71 3.19 1.48 -11.59
N ALA A 72 2.35 0.46 -11.41
CA ALA A 72 0.91 0.58 -11.54
C ALA A 72 0.33 1.63 -10.57
N ALA A 73 0.81 1.64 -9.31
CA ALA A 73 0.39 2.61 -8.32
C ALA A 73 0.84 4.04 -8.65
N ALA A 74 2.06 4.22 -9.17
CA ALA A 74 2.59 5.52 -9.56
C ALA A 74 1.94 6.10 -10.83
N ARG A 75 1.46 5.24 -11.73
CA ARG A 75 0.79 5.64 -12.98
C ARG A 75 -0.72 5.74 -12.89
N GLY A 76 -1.33 5.28 -11.79
CA GLY A 76 -2.78 5.32 -11.62
C GLY A 76 -3.53 4.18 -12.32
N HIS A 77 -2.83 3.08 -12.60
CA HIS A 77 -3.32 1.93 -13.36
C HIS A 77 -4.20 1.01 -12.50
N VAL A 78 -5.41 1.47 -12.20
CA VAL A 78 -6.37 0.77 -11.33
C VAL A 78 -6.71 -0.62 -11.88
N ARG A 79 -6.83 -0.78 -13.20
CA ARG A 79 -7.20 -2.05 -13.83
C ARG A 79 -6.13 -3.11 -13.57
N SER A 80 -4.87 -2.74 -13.79
CA SER A 80 -3.73 -3.57 -13.43
C SER A 80 -3.75 -3.96 -11.94
N LEU A 81 -4.07 -3.04 -11.02
CA LEU A 81 -4.13 -3.30 -9.58
C LEU A 81 -5.33 -4.14 -9.13
N ARG A 82 -6.40 -4.25 -9.93
CA ARG A 82 -7.59 -5.06 -9.60
C ARG A 82 -7.36 -6.56 -9.72
N LEU A 83 -6.25 -6.99 -10.34
CA LEU A 83 -5.96 -8.40 -10.52
C LEU A 83 -5.81 -9.13 -9.17
N PRO A 84 -6.46 -10.29 -8.97
CA PRO A 84 -6.39 -11.05 -7.73
C PRO A 84 -4.97 -11.49 -7.35
N ALA A 85 -4.09 -11.64 -8.34
CA ALA A 85 -2.69 -12.01 -8.14
C ALA A 85 -1.94 -11.05 -7.20
N TRP A 86 -2.34 -9.78 -7.13
CA TRP A 86 -1.72 -8.80 -6.23
C TRP A 86 -2.07 -9.00 -4.76
N ALA A 87 -3.20 -9.64 -4.45
CA ALA A 87 -3.67 -9.81 -3.07
C ALA A 87 -2.71 -10.67 -2.22
N ALA A 88 -1.98 -11.60 -2.83
CA ALA A 88 -1.00 -12.44 -2.14
C ALA A 88 0.36 -11.75 -1.93
N GLY A 89 0.76 -10.84 -2.84
CA GLY A 89 2.08 -10.19 -2.85
C GLY A 89 2.12 -8.75 -2.34
N SER A 90 0.98 -8.07 -2.19
CA SER A 90 0.93 -6.64 -1.83
C SER A 90 1.50 -6.33 -0.45
N ALA A 91 1.51 -7.29 0.48
CA ALA A 91 2.08 -7.09 1.82
C ALA A 91 3.63 -7.09 1.81
N ALA A 92 4.27 -7.75 0.84
CA ALA A 92 5.72 -7.84 0.75
C ALA A 92 6.37 -6.63 0.04
N CYS A 93 5.55 -5.78 -0.60
CA CYS A 93 6.04 -4.68 -1.44
C CYS A 93 6.02 -3.35 -0.69
N SER A 94 7.20 -2.76 -0.43
CA SER A 94 7.32 -1.41 0.12
C SER A 94 7.18 -0.35 -0.99
N GLY A 95 6.39 0.71 -0.77
CA GLY A 95 6.28 1.81 -1.74
C GLY A 95 4.92 2.08 -2.39
N PRO A 96 4.13 1.08 -2.85
CA PRO A 96 2.98 1.32 -3.72
C PRO A 96 1.93 2.26 -3.13
N LEU A 97 1.62 2.11 -1.84
CA LEU A 97 0.57 2.90 -1.17
C LEU A 97 1.00 4.37 -1.03
N TYR A 98 2.28 4.62 -0.74
CA TYR A 98 2.86 5.97 -0.78
C TYR A 98 2.84 6.55 -2.19
N LEU A 99 3.17 5.79 -3.23
CA LEU A 99 3.19 6.32 -4.61
C LEU A 99 1.78 6.71 -5.07
N ALA A 100 0.79 5.85 -4.85
CA ALA A 100 -0.61 6.17 -5.12
C ALA A 100 -1.05 7.43 -4.37
N ALA A 101 -0.63 7.58 -3.11
CA ALA A 101 -0.81 8.83 -2.39
C ALA A 101 -0.04 9.97 -3.07
N ALA A 102 1.28 9.96 -3.20
CA ALA A 102 2.08 11.06 -3.73
C ALA A 102 1.55 11.61 -5.07
N TYR A 103 1.12 10.72 -5.97
CA TYR A 103 0.57 11.08 -7.29
C TYR A 103 -0.96 11.34 -7.30
N GLY A 104 -1.66 11.13 -6.18
CA GLY A 104 -3.08 11.47 -6.05
C GLY A 104 -4.06 10.43 -6.64
N HIS A 105 -3.62 9.19 -6.84
CA HIS A 105 -4.44 8.10 -7.35
C HIS A 105 -5.24 7.43 -6.24
N LEU A 106 -6.35 8.05 -5.84
CA LEU A 106 -7.20 7.60 -4.72
C LEU A 106 -7.73 6.18 -4.91
N GLU A 107 -8.13 5.82 -6.13
CA GLU A 107 -8.68 4.48 -6.40
C GLU A 107 -7.59 3.40 -6.35
N CYS A 108 -6.38 3.69 -6.84
CA CYS A 108 -5.22 2.81 -6.64
C CYS A 108 -4.92 2.64 -5.15
N PHE A 109 -4.98 3.73 -4.38
CA PHE A 109 -4.76 3.71 -2.95
C PHE A 109 -5.78 2.83 -2.21
N ARG A 110 -7.07 2.96 -2.55
CA ARG A 110 -8.15 2.10 -2.05
C ARG A 110 -7.90 0.63 -2.40
N MET A 111 -7.55 0.34 -3.65
CA MET A 111 -7.30 -1.03 -4.12
C MET A 111 -6.12 -1.68 -3.38
N LEU A 112 -5.03 -0.94 -3.15
CA LEU A 112 -3.88 -1.44 -2.39
C LEU A 112 -4.24 -1.75 -0.93
N LEU A 113 -5.04 -0.90 -0.29
CA LEU A 113 -5.56 -1.15 1.07
C LEU A 113 -6.51 -2.38 1.10
N LEU A 114 -7.32 -2.57 0.07
CA LEU A 114 -8.18 -3.75 -0.08
C LEU A 114 -7.36 -5.04 -0.20
N HIS A 115 -6.23 -4.99 -0.92
CA HIS A 115 -5.25 -6.07 -1.04
C HIS A 115 -4.35 -6.25 0.19
N GLY A 116 -4.58 -5.48 1.25
CA GLY A 116 -3.95 -5.73 2.54
C GLY A 116 -2.69 -4.92 2.82
N ALA A 117 -2.36 -3.91 2.00
CA ALA A 117 -1.25 -2.99 2.26
C ALA A 117 -1.29 -2.43 3.70
N GLU A 118 -0.11 -2.15 4.26
CA GLU A 118 0.04 -1.61 5.61
C GLU A 118 -0.24 -0.10 5.62
N PRO A 119 -1.24 0.38 6.39
CA PRO A 119 -1.71 1.76 6.32
C PRO A 119 -0.91 2.77 7.16
N ASN A 120 0.01 2.35 8.03
CA ASN A 120 0.82 3.25 8.86
C ASN A 120 2.07 3.73 8.14
N TYR A 121 2.92 2.82 7.65
CA TYR A 121 4.28 3.12 7.19
C TYR A 121 4.57 2.68 5.75
N ASN A 122 3.57 2.20 5.00
CA ASN A 122 3.74 1.78 3.60
C ASN A 122 4.78 0.64 3.42
N CYS A 123 5.11 -0.05 4.51
CA CYS A 123 6.01 -1.18 4.58
C CYS A 123 5.49 -2.10 5.68
N ALA A 124 5.33 -3.40 5.37
CA ALA A 124 4.95 -4.39 6.37
C ALA A 124 6.16 -4.97 7.13
N ASP A 125 7.39 -4.71 6.65
CA ASP A 125 8.61 -5.19 7.29
C ASP A 125 9.03 -4.24 8.42
N GLU A 126 8.69 -4.63 9.64
CA GLU A 126 9.01 -3.87 10.86
C GLU A 126 10.52 -3.66 11.04
N SER A 127 11.36 -4.58 10.55
CA SER A 127 12.82 -4.44 10.65
C SER A 127 13.35 -3.30 9.78
N VAL A 128 12.75 -3.12 8.60
CA VAL A 128 13.06 -2.00 7.69
C VAL A 128 12.58 -0.69 8.30
N VAL A 129 11.39 -0.67 8.91
CA VAL A 129 10.86 0.53 9.57
C VAL A 129 11.72 0.92 10.78
N ALA A 130 12.18 -0.04 11.57
CA ALA A 130 13.02 0.19 12.75
C ALA A 130 14.43 0.72 12.43
N GLN A 131 14.96 0.42 11.25
CA GLN A 131 16.24 0.97 10.78
C GLN A 131 16.14 2.46 10.41
N VAL A 132 14.93 2.97 10.15
CA VAL A 132 14.72 4.39 9.84
C VAL A 132 14.64 5.15 11.15
N LYS A 133 15.56 6.12 11.34
CA LYS A 133 15.63 6.93 12.56
C LYS A 133 14.33 7.70 12.87
N GLU A 134 13.63 8.16 11.83
CA GLU A 134 12.35 8.87 11.92
C GLU A 134 11.41 8.43 10.79
N PRO A 135 10.73 7.27 10.92
CA PRO A 135 9.84 6.79 9.89
C PRO A 135 8.60 7.68 9.85
N LYS A 136 8.32 8.28 8.68
CA LYS A 136 7.12 9.11 8.53
C LYS A 136 5.93 8.25 8.16
N THR A 137 4.84 8.47 8.86
CA THR A 137 3.59 7.75 8.60
C THR A 137 2.93 8.22 7.30
N LEU A 138 2.11 7.37 6.71
CA LEU A 138 1.25 7.72 5.58
C LEU A 138 0.27 8.86 5.93
N LEU A 139 -0.19 8.91 7.18
CA LEU A 139 -1.01 10.03 7.67
C LEU A 139 -0.22 11.36 7.63
N GLU A 140 1.02 11.38 8.13
CA GLU A 140 1.87 12.59 8.08
C GLU A 140 2.22 13.02 6.66
N THR A 141 2.46 12.07 5.76
CA THR A 141 2.72 12.38 4.35
C THR A 141 1.47 12.97 3.69
N CYS A 142 0.28 12.40 3.91
CA CYS A 142 -0.97 12.93 3.38
C CYS A 142 -1.30 14.33 3.93
N LEU A 143 -1.02 14.58 5.20
CA LEU A 143 -1.20 15.91 5.81
C LEU A 143 -0.26 16.95 5.19
N ARG A 144 1.02 16.59 4.93
CA ARG A 144 2.00 17.49 4.32
C ARG A 144 1.66 17.89 2.88
N HIS A 145 1.01 17.00 2.13
CA HIS A 145 0.65 17.23 0.72
C HIS A 145 -0.72 17.92 0.54
N GLY A 146 -1.14 18.76 1.50
CA GLY A 146 -2.35 19.57 1.37
C GLY A 146 -3.63 18.92 1.93
N GLY A 147 -3.50 17.96 2.86
CA GLY A 147 -4.64 17.48 3.66
C GLY A 147 -5.75 16.82 2.85
N ARG A 148 -5.40 15.94 1.90
CA ARG A 148 -6.37 15.19 1.08
C ARG A 148 -7.26 14.30 1.97
N GLY A 149 -8.41 14.83 2.34
CA GLY A 149 -9.32 14.23 3.31
C GLY A 149 -9.66 12.78 2.98
N ASP A 150 -9.84 12.45 1.70
CA ASP A 150 -10.22 11.10 1.26
C ASP A 150 -9.13 10.05 1.53
N PHE A 151 -7.86 10.40 1.35
CA PHE A 151 -6.76 9.48 1.69
C PHE A 151 -6.68 9.26 3.19
N ILE A 152 -6.89 10.31 3.98
CA ILE A 152 -6.88 10.23 5.45
C ILE A 152 -8.09 9.41 5.95
N ARG A 153 -9.28 9.63 5.39
CA ARG A 153 -10.47 8.82 5.66
C ARG A 153 -10.21 7.36 5.36
N LEU A 154 -9.65 7.03 4.19
CA LEU A 154 -9.29 5.65 3.83
C LEU A 154 -8.28 5.06 4.80
N LEU A 155 -7.21 5.78 5.14
CA LEU A 155 -6.23 5.31 6.12
C LEU A 155 -6.87 4.99 7.48
N ILE A 156 -7.71 5.91 7.99
CA ILE A 156 -8.45 5.71 9.24
C ILE A 156 -9.38 4.50 9.12
N ASP A 157 -10.14 4.39 8.04
CA ASP A 157 -11.10 3.33 7.79
C ASP A 157 -10.45 1.95 7.76
N PHE A 158 -9.26 1.85 7.18
CA PHE A 158 -8.42 0.64 7.11
C PHE A 158 -7.52 0.44 8.34
N GLY A 159 -7.67 1.28 9.36
CA GLY A 159 -7.10 1.05 10.69
C GLY A 159 -5.69 1.59 10.89
N ALA A 160 -5.30 2.64 10.17
CA ALA A 160 -4.12 3.44 10.50
C ALA A 160 -4.21 3.94 11.95
N ASN A 161 -3.10 3.86 12.67
CA ASN A 161 -2.98 4.34 14.02
C ASN A 161 -2.88 5.87 14.00
N VAL A 162 -4.00 6.50 14.40
CA VAL A 162 -4.16 7.96 14.43
C VAL A 162 -3.24 8.65 15.43
N TYR A 163 -2.59 7.92 16.35
CA TYR A 163 -1.70 8.49 17.37
C TYR A 163 -0.22 8.50 16.97
N LEU A 164 0.17 7.80 15.89
CA LEU A 164 1.55 7.83 15.40
C LEU A 164 1.99 9.20 14.86
N PRO A 165 1.14 9.96 14.12
CA PRO A 165 1.51 11.29 13.67
C PRO A 165 1.81 12.24 14.83
N GLY A 166 2.98 12.86 14.81
CA GLY A 166 3.26 13.99 15.68
C GLY A 166 2.43 15.20 15.25
N ILE A 167 1.32 15.48 15.93
CA ILE A 167 0.59 16.73 15.72
C ILE A 167 1.35 17.81 16.50
N PRO A 168 1.91 18.85 15.85
CA PRO A 168 2.52 19.94 16.57
C PRO A 168 1.44 20.59 17.46
N ALA A 169 1.71 20.68 18.76
CA ALA A 169 0.80 21.25 19.76
C ALA A 169 0.56 22.75 19.52
N ASP A 170 1.43 23.39 18.75
CA ASP A 170 1.38 24.81 18.44
C ASP A 170 0.56 25.03 17.16
N GLY A 171 -0.55 25.76 17.26
CA GLY A 171 -1.59 25.92 16.24
C GLY A 171 -1.17 26.68 14.97
N ALA A 172 0.11 26.62 14.59
CA ALA A 172 0.74 27.34 13.50
C ALA A 172 0.57 26.66 12.12
N ALA A 173 0.13 25.40 12.07
CA ALA A 173 -0.20 24.75 10.81
C ALA A 173 -1.64 25.08 10.39
N PRO A 174 -1.90 25.45 9.11
CA PRO A 174 -3.26 25.66 8.64
C PRO A 174 -4.10 24.41 8.92
N ARG A 175 -5.25 24.59 9.59
CA ARG A 175 -6.24 23.55 9.87
C ARG A 175 -6.88 23.09 8.56
N GLY A 176 -6.15 22.28 7.79
CA GLY A 176 -6.69 21.61 6.62
C GLY A 176 -7.69 20.53 7.03
N GLU A 177 -8.65 20.24 6.15
CA GLU A 177 -9.68 19.20 6.33
C GLU A 177 -9.08 17.87 6.85
N GLY A 178 -7.93 17.46 6.31
CA GLY A 178 -7.22 16.27 6.75
C GLY A 178 -6.82 16.24 8.24
N LEU A 179 -6.39 17.39 8.80
CA LEU A 179 -6.02 17.48 10.21
C LEU A 179 -7.25 17.41 11.10
N GLU A 180 -8.35 18.04 10.68
CA GLU A 180 -9.63 17.98 11.40
C GLU A 180 -10.17 16.56 11.46
N LEU A 181 -10.12 15.82 10.35
CA LEU A 181 -10.48 14.39 10.30
C LEU A 181 -9.64 13.54 11.26
N LEU A 182 -8.33 13.80 11.34
CA LEU A 182 -7.45 13.09 12.26
C LEU A 182 -7.80 13.39 13.72
N LEU A 183 -8.02 14.66 14.06
CA LEU A 183 -8.42 15.08 15.41
C LEU A 183 -9.78 14.49 15.80
N GLN A 184 -10.74 14.50 14.88
CA GLN A 184 -12.05 13.88 15.08
C GLN A 184 -11.91 12.38 15.36
N ALA A 185 -11.07 11.67 14.61
CA ALA A 185 -10.82 10.24 14.82
C ALA A 185 -10.07 9.93 16.13
N ARG A 186 -9.29 10.88 16.67
CA ARG A 186 -8.68 10.74 18.02
C ARG A 186 -9.69 10.95 19.15
N ALA A 187 -10.65 11.84 18.95
CA ALA A 187 -11.67 12.17 19.94
C ALA A 187 -12.80 11.14 20.02
N HIS A 188 -13.07 10.43 18.91
CA HIS A 188 -14.18 9.49 18.81
C HIS A 188 -13.65 8.07 18.55
N PRO A 189 -13.70 7.17 19.55
CA PRO A 189 -13.28 5.79 19.34
C PRO A 189 -14.13 5.13 18.26
N LYS A 190 -13.52 4.23 17.48
CA LYS A 190 -14.22 3.46 16.45
C LYS A 190 -15.36 2.65 17.06
N SER A 191 -16.47 2.56 16.33
CA SER A 191 -17.57 1.66 16.69
C SER A 191 -17.09 0.20 16.76
N LEU A 192 -17.79 -0.62 17.56
CA LEU A 192 -17.51 -2.05 17.64
C LEU A 192 -17.56 -2.70 16.26
N LEU A 193 -18.54 -2.33 15.42
CA LEU A 193 -18.66 -2.82 14.04
C LEU A 193 -17.40 -2.52 13.20
N SER A 194 -16.87 -1.29 13.30
CA SER A 194 -15.63 -0.93 12.61
C SER A 194 -14.42 -1.68 13.17
N GLN A 195 -14.34 -1.89 14.48
CA GLN A 195 -13.27 -2.67 15.09
C GLN A 195 -13.32 -4.14 14.67
N SER A 196 -14.51 -4.73 14.63
CA SER A 196 -14.75 -6.10 14.15
C SER A 196 -14.32 -6.26 12.69
N ARG A 197 -14.66 -5.30 11.81
CA ARG A 197 -14.19 -5.30 10.41
C ARG A 197 -12.66 -5.31 10.33
N LEU A 198 -11.98 -4.46 11.10
CA LEU A 198 -10.51 -4.39 11.10
C LEU A 198 -9.88 -5.70 11.61
N ALA A 199 -10.42 -6.27 12.69
CA ALA A 199 -9.96 -7.54 13.24
C ALA A 199 -10.09 -8.68 12.24
N LEU A 200 -11.28 -8.83 11.63
CA LEU A 200 -11.53 -9.84 10.60
C LEU A 200 -10.60 -9.65 9.39
N ARG A 201 -10.46 -8.42 8.89
CA ARG A 201 -9.57 -8.15 7.76
C ARG A 201 -8.10 -8.46 8.08
N ARG A 202 -7.62 -8.21 9.30
CA ARG A 202 -6.26 -8.60 9.71
C ARG A 202 -6.06 -10.13 9.67
N LEU A 203 -7.07 -10.90 10.03
CA LEU A 203 -7.03 -12.37 9.90
C LEU A 203 -7.02 -12.79 8.43
N LEU A 204 -7.82 -12.13 7.60
CA LEU A 204 -7.95 -12.41 6.17
C LEU A 204 -6.74 -11.97 5.33
N LYS A 205 -5.85 -11.10 5.87
CA LYS A 205 -4.59 -10.71 5.22
C LYS A 205 -3.61 -11.88 5.03
N ARG A 206 -3.83 -13.03 5.66
CA ARG A 206 -2.98 -14.21 5.41
C ARG A 206 -3.21 -14.70 3.97
N PRO A 207 -2.13 -15.06 3.25
CA PRO A 207 -2.23 -15.49 1.86
C PRO A 207 -3.25 -16.64 1.72
N GLY A 208 -4.19 -16.50 0.79
CA GLY A 208 -5.24 -17.48 0.51
C GLY A 208 -6.59 -17.28 1.19
N LEU A 209 -6.74 -16.35 2.15
CA LEU A 209 -8.02 -16.15 2.89
C LEU A 209 -8.94 -15.04 2.35
N LEU A 210 -8.46 -14.14 1.49
CA LEU A 210 -9.34 -13.16 0.83
C LEU A 210 -10.36 -13.80 -0.13
N PRO A 211 -10.00 -14.84 -0.93
CA PRO A 211 -10.95 -15.57 -1.76
C PRO A 211 -12.02 -16.33 -0.95
N THR A 212 -11.72 -16.76 0.28
CA THR A 212 -12.63 -17.53 1.13
C THR A 212 -13.70 -16.67 1.82
N LEU A 213 -13.73 -15.34 1.57
CA LEU A 213 -14.78 -14.48 2.11
C LEU A 213 -16.19 -14.88 1.65
N GLY A 214 -16.29 -15.47 0.46
CA GLY A 214 -17.54 -16.04 -0.07
C GLY A 214 -17.95 -17.37 0.57
N GLU A 215 -17.04 -18.02 1.31
CA GLU A 215 -17.29 -19.27 2.03
C GLU A 215 -17.72 -19.03 3.48
N LEU A 216 -17.59 -17.79 3.97
CA LEU A 216 -18.11 -17.41 5.28
C LEU A 216 -19.65 -17.45 5.24
N GLU A 217 -20.26 -18.21 6.15
CA GLU A 217 -21.70 -18.24 6.37
C GLU A 217 -22.20 -16.95 7.05
N ILE A 218 -21.94 -15.80 6.42
CA ILE A 218 -22.34 -14.48 6.89
C ILE A 218 -23.35 -13.83 5.94
N PRO A 219 -24.27 -13.00 6.45
CA PRO A 219 -25.13 -12.18 5.61
C PRO A 219 -24.35 -11.37 4.57
N THR A 220 -24.89 -11.28 3.35
CA THR A 220 -24.26 -10.57 2.21
C THR A 220 -23.93 -9.12 2.52
N VAL A 221 -24.73 -8.47 3.37
CA VAL A 221 -24.49 -7.09 3.85
C VAL A 221 -23.18 -7.00 4.64
N LEU A 222 -22.89 -8.00 5.49
CA LEU A 222 -21.64 -8.06 6.25
C LEU A 222 -20.45 -8.41 5.35
N ALA A 223 -20.63 -9.28 4.36
CA ALA A 223 -19.60 -9.58 3.37
C ALA A 223 -19.21 -8.31 2.57
N LYS A 224 -20.19 -7.54 2.08
CA LYS A 224 -19.97 -6.26 1.41
C LYS A 224 -19.29 -5.24 2.33
N TYR A 225 -19.75 -5.16 3.58
CA TYR A 225 -19.13 -4.29 4.58
C TYR A 225 -17.64 -4.61 4.83
N LEU A 226 -17.26 -5.89 4.85
CA LEU A 226 -15.86 -6.33 4.95
C LEU A 226 -15.03 -5.98 3.70
N GLN A 227 -15.68 -5.90 2.54
CA GLN A 227 -15.10 -5.52 1.25
C GLN A 227 -15.12 -3.99 0.98
N TYR A 228 -15.64 -3.18 1.90
CA TYR A 228 -15.86 -1.73 1.71
C TYR A 228 -16.73 -1.41 0.48
N GLN A 229 -17.76 -2.24 0.25
CA GLN A 229 -18.80 -2.07 -0.77
C GLN A 229 -20.15 -1.73 -0.17
#